data_AF-A0A4U1IIC8-F1
#
_entry.id   AF-A0A4U1IIC8-F1
#
_cell.length_a   1.000
_cell.length_b   1.000
_cell.length_c   1.000
_cell.angle_alpha   90.00
_cell.angle_beta   90.00
_cell.angle_gamma   90.00
#
_symmetry.space_group_name_H-M   'P 1'
#
loop_
_entity.id
_entity.type
_entity.pdbx_description
1 polymer ?
#
loop_
_entity_poly.entity_id
_entity_poly.type
_entity_poly.pdbx_seq_one_letter_code
_entity_poly.pdbx_strand_id
1 'polypeptide(L)'
;MSILLHRVSDVTLSEITAGASVLDGAEVLSRVYDFGKHPYFSWMRAPTTRLEEFRRSQAPYVHYVEHFSRALTAVLARVPAIDRRLATVYENVAEEHGHGDIESTHRGTFAGYLRAIGLREEEEARECPIRIAVAYQSLLDFCLVNPAEMGAAATGIVEYTHIKISTLLARNIHERFWGDLDAQRHYRLHAEIDADHAVSLFALCAEGWKNPVSARRIAYAMAYGVHLWWSLFDAMCPAEILLPSATDGIRPLIDGGGARESLAAASGDRRPCNLTVRMRHDRGAWQAGRATSLGPFGLVLGGVRPPPLDAAIEVSIDGLFSAPLPIPGRVRSPAGEQGGFCVEFVLDSDAQRAEVRNAVRALLVSERTMTHGSGDDSLHVV
;
A
#
# COMPACT_ATOMS: atom_id res chain seq x y z
N MET A 1 -3.39 -0.70 9.18
CA MET A 1 -3.23 0.52 8.36
C MET A 1 -2.16 1.47 8.87
N SER A 2 -1.91 1.60 10.19
CA SER A 2 -0.93 2.60 10.70
C SER A 2 0.56 2.26 10.53
N ILE A 3 0.95 1.04 10.14
CA ILE A 3 2.35 0.68 9.86
C ILE A 3 2.71 0.95 8.38
N LEU A 4 1.71 1.04 7.49
CA LEU A 4 1.88 1.15 6.04
C LEU A 4 2.25 2.56 5.55
N LEU A 5 1.92 3.62 6.32
CA LEU A 5 2.25 5.01 5.97
C LEU A 5 3.60 5.50 6.51
N HIS A 6 4.32 4.67 7.28
CA HIS A 6 5.51 5.12 8.01
C HIS A 6 6.79 5.25 7.15
N ARG A 7 6.82 4.73 5.92
CA ARG A 7 8.01 4.84 5.04
C ARG A 7 7.86 5.87 3.92
N VAL A 8 6.64 6.12 3.45
CA VAL A 8 6.38 7.23 2.51
C VAL A 8 6.60 8.59 3.20
N SER A 9 6.54 8.64 4.53
CA SER A 9 6.88 9.86 5.29
C SER A 9 8.36 10.22 5.29
N ASP A 10 9.25 9.27 4.95
CA ASP A 10 10.69 9.45 5.10
C ASP A 10 11.35 10.03 3.83
N VAL A 11 10.59 10.16 2.74
CA VAL A 11 11.05 10.82 1.51
C VAL A 11 9.97 11.74 0.97
N THR A 12 10.34 13.00 0.76
CA THR A 12 9.48 14.00 0.16
C THR A 12 9.48 13.86 -1.35
N LEU A 13 8.37 14.25 -2.00
CA LEU A 13 8.36 14.35 -3.47
C LEU A 13 9.47 15.28 -3.98
N SER A 14 9.86 16.28 -3.19
CA SER A 14 10.96 17.20 -3.52
C SER A 14 12.30 16.47 -3.64
N GLU A 15 12.58 15.51 -2.75
CA GLU A 15 13.80 14.71 -2.80
C GLU A 15 13.81 13.77 -4.01
N ILE A 16 12.67 13.16 -4.34
CA ILE A 16 12.54 12.31 -5.52
C ILE A 16 12.77 13.13 -6.80
N THR A 17 12.23 14.36 -6.87
CA THR A 17 12.36 15.24 -8.03
C THR A 17 13.62 16.10 -8.04
N ALA A 18 14.52 15.97 -7.06
CA ALA A 18 15.74 16.77 -6.99
C ALA A 18 16.79 16.35 -8.03
N GLY A 19 16.70 15.09 -8.50
CA GLY A 19 17.57 14.56 -9.54
C GLY A 19 17.29 15.10 -10.93
N ALA A 20 18.29 15.05 -11.81
CA ALA A 20 18.22 15.49 -13.19
C ALA A 20 17.35 14.58 -14.06
N SER A 21 17.15 13.32 -13.65
CA SER A 21 16.43 12.31 -14.42
C SER A 21 15.41 11.55 -13.58
N VAL A 22 14.49 10.86 -14.27
CA VAL A 22 13.53 9.94 -13.65
C VAL A 22 14.26 8.77 -12.95
N LEU A 23 15.39 8.32 -13.51
CA LEU A 23 16.25 7.29 -12.94
C LEU A 23 16.84 7.73 -11.59
N ASP A 24 17.24 8.99 -11.45
CA ASP A 24 17.74 9.51 -10.17
C ASP A 24 16.64 9.44 -9.09
N GLY A 25 15.40 9.75 -9.47
CA GLY A 25 14.23 9.62 -8.60
C GLY A 25 13.92 8.16 -8.23
N ALA A 26 14.04 7.24 -9.20
CA ALA A 26 13.92 5.80 -8.96
C ALA A 26 15.01 5.29 -8.00
N GLU A 27 16.24 5.79 -8.14
CA GLU A 27 17.35 5.46 -7.24
C GLU A 27 17.08 5.92 -5.81
N VAL A 28 16.60 7.15 -5.62
CA VAL A 28 16.14 7.66 -4.32
C VAL A 28 15.11 6.73 -3.69
N LEU A 29 14.06 6.36 -4.44
CA LEU A 29 13.04 5.44 -3.97
C LEU A 29 13.59 4.04 -3.65
N SER A 30 14.52 3.52 -4.45
CA SER A 30 15.13 2.20 -4.22
C SER A 30 15.97 2.11 -2.93
N ARG A 31 16.48 3.25 -2.45
CA ARG A 31 17.20 3.35 -1.16
C ARG A 31 16.23 3.38 0.03
N VAL A 32 15.08 4.06 -0.13
CA VAL A 32 14.03 4.13 0.88
C VAL A 32 13.31 2.77 1.00
N TYR A 33 12.92 2.22 -0.14
CA TYR A 33 12.35 0.88 -0.28
C TYR A 33 13.46 -0.16 -0.46
N ASP A 34 14.33 -0.26 0.55
CA ASP A 34 15.41 -1.25 0.54
C ASP A 34 14.85 -2.67 0.75
N PHE A 35 14.51 -3.35 -0.35
CA PHE A 35 14.01 -4.73 -0.34
C PHE A 35 15.01 -5.72 0.30
N GLY A 36 16.31 -5.39 0.34
CA GLY A 36 17.28 -6.19 1.07
C GLY A 36 16.97 -6.28 2.57
N LYS A 37 16.33 -5.24 3.14
CA LYS A 37 15.91 -5.14 4.55
C LYS A 37 14.42 -5.42 4.75
N HIS A 38 13.69 -5.75 3.70
CA HIS A 38 12.27 -6.08 3.81
C HIS A 38 12.09 -7.35 4.67
N PRO A 39 11.10 -7.41 5.59
CA PRO A 39 10.86 -8.56 6.46
C PRO A 39 10.82 -9.91 5.74
N TYR A 40 10.12 -9.97 4.61
CA TYR A 40 10.12 -11.11 3.69
C TYR A 40 11.53 -11.67 3.40
N PHE A 41 12.47 -10.83 2.97
CA PHE A 41 13.82 -11.29 2.61
C PHE A 41 14.67 -11.64 3.84
N SER A 42 14.43 -10.98 4.97
CA SER A 42 15.04 -11.37 6.26
C SER A 42 14.54 -12.74 6.71
N TRP A 43 13.23 -12.98 6.64
CA TRP A 43 12.61 -14.28 6.91
C TRP A 43 13.15 -15.35 5.95
N MET A 44 13.14 -15.11 4.64
CA MET A 44 13.63 -16.06 3.64
C MET A 44 15.10 -16.49 3.91
N ARG A 45 15.97 -15.55 4.31
CA ARG A 45 17.37 -15.86 4.66
C ARG A 45 17.56 -16.57 5.98
N ALA A 46 16.59 -16.50 6.90
CA ALA A 46 16.72 -17.06 8.23
C ALA A 46 17.01 -18.58 8.17
N PRO A 47 17.98 -19.12 8.92
CA PRO A 47 18.29 -20.56 8.92
C PRO A 47 17.08 -21.44 9.24
N THR A 48 16.14 -20.91 10.02
CA THR A 48 14.92 -21.58 10.45
C THR A 48 13.87 -21.74 9.35
N THR A 49 13.93 -20.93 8.29
CA THR A 49 12.94 -20.98 7.20
C THR A 49 13.14 -22.23 6.38
N ARG A 50 12.08 -23.01 6.20
CA ARG A 50 12.11 -24.27 5.45
C ARG A 50 11.70 -24.04 4.00
N LEU A 51 12.20 -24.89 3.10
CA LEU A 51 11.82 -24.87 1.69
C LEU A 51 10.30 -24.89 1.50
N GLU A 52 9.59 -25.70 2.28
CA GLU A 52 8.13 -25.79 2.22
C GLU A 52 7.42 -24.48 2.57
N GLU A 53 7.96 -23.71 3.52
CA GLU A 53 7.40 -22.40 3.87
C GLU A 53 7.69 -21.38 2.77
N PHE A 54 8.89 -21.43 2.20
CA PHE A 54 9.27 -20.61 1.05
C PHE A 54 8.37 -20.91 -0.17
N ARG A 55 8.17 -22.18 -0.53
CA ARG A 55 7.25 -22.60 -1.61
C ARG A 55 5.85 -22.04 -1.44
N ARG A 56 5.27 -22.18 -0.25
CA ARG A 56 3.93 -21.63 0.06
C ARG A 56 3.87 -20.11 -0.08
N SER A 57 4.97 -19.40 0.18
CA SER A 57 5.04 -17.95 -0.04
C SER A 57 5.12 -17.56 -1.53
N GLN A 58 5.68 -18.44 -2.37
CA GLN A 58 5.85 -18.21 -3.81
C GLN A 58 4.61 -18.59 -4.61
N ALA A 59 3.88 -19.63 -4.20
CA ALA A 59 2.69 -20.12 -4.89
C ALA A 59 1.66 -19.01 -5.25
N PRO A 60 1.29 -18.08 -4.35
CA PRO A 60 0.30 -17.06 -4.68
C PRO A 60 0.86 -15.90 -5.53
N TYR A 61 2.19 -15.78 -5.68
CA TYR A 61 2.84 -14.76 -6.51
C TYR A 61 2.58 -14.96 -8.01
N VAL A 62 2.22 -16.19 -8.44
CA VAL A 62 1.83 -16.49 -9.83
C VAL A 62 0.72 -15.56 -10.35
N HIS A 63 -0.20 -15.14 -9.48
CA HIS A 63 -1.28 -14.22 -9.84
C HIS A 63 -0.77 -12.82 -10.18
N TYR A 64 0.26 -12.35 -9.49
CA TYR A 64 0.87 -11.07 -9.83
C TYR A 64 1.59 -11.17 -11.16
N VAL A 65 2.42 -12.21 -11.35
CA VAL A 65 3.16 -12.47 -12.60
C VAL A 65 2.20 -12.55 -13.79
N GLU A 66 1.10 -13.29 -13.67
CA GLU A 66 0.09 -13.41 -14.73
C GLU A 66 -0.62 -12.09 -15.07
N HIS A 67 -0.82 -11.21 -14.09
CA HIS A 67 -1.60 -9.99 -14.27
C HIS A 67 -0.78 -8.73 -14.51
N PHE A 68 0.54 -8.74 -14.28
CA PHE A 68 1.40 -7.57 -14.44
C PHE A 68 1.37 -7.01 -15.88
N SER A 69 1.42 -7.90 -16.89
CA SER A 69 1.33 -7.53 -18.31
C SER A 69 0.07 -6.72 -18.67
N ARG A 70 -1.02 -6.84 -17.90
CA ARG A 70 -2.25 -6.05 -18.08
C ARG A 70 -2.03 -4.58 -17.75
N ALA A 71 -1.24 -4.28 -16.73
CA ALA A 71 -0.89 -2.90 -16.38
C ALA A 71 -0.02 -2.27 -17.49
N LEU A 72 0.98 -2.99 -17.99
CA LEU A 72 1.79 -2.56 -19.14
C LEU A 72 0.92 -2.33 -20.38
N THR A 73 -0.03 -3.21 -20.65
CA THR A 73 -0.97 -3.06 -21.76
C THR A 73 -1.88 -1.83 -21.59
N ALA A 74 -2.30 -1.52 -20.36
CA ALA A 74 -3.04 -0.29 -20.06
C ALA A 74 -2.20 0.97 -20.33
N VAL A 75 -0.91 0.95 -19.99
CA VAL A 75 0.03 2.04 -20.36
C VAL A 75 0.13 2.15 -21.87
N LEU A 76 0.38 1.04 -22.57
CA LEU A 76 0.50 0.97 -24.04
C LEU A 76 -0.72 1.60 -24.73
N ALA A 77 -1.94 1.23 -24.29
CA ALA A 77 -3.18 1.73 -24.86
C ALA A 77 -3.36 3.24 -24.69
N ARG A 78 -2.73 3.84 -23.67
CA ARG A 78 -2.83 5.27 -23.36
C ARG A 78 -1.74 6.13 -23.99
N VAL A 79 -0.67 5.55 -24.52
CA VAL A 79 0.36 6.31 -25.24
C VAL A 79 -0.22 6.75 -26.60
N PRO A 80 -0.35 8.07 -26.87
CA PRO A 80 -1.08 8.54 -28.07
C PRO A 80 -0.36 8.23 -29.38
N ALA A 81 0.96 8.42 -29.40
CA ALA A 81 1.78 8.31 -30.61
C ALA A 81 2.27 6.87 -30.82
N ILE A 82 2.09 6.35 -32.03
CA ILE A 82 2.37 4.94 -32.36
C ILE A 82 3.87 4.60 -32.29
N ASP A 83 4.72 5.51 -32.74
CA ASP A 83 6.18 5.40 -32.65
C ASP A 83 6.63 5.29 -31.19
N ARG A 84 6.05 6.11 -30.30
CA ARG A 84 6.31 6.01 -28.85
C ARG A 84 5.80 4.70 -28.28
N ARG A 85 4.60 4.24 -28.66
CA ARG A 85 4.06 2.92 -28.23
C ARG A 85 5.05 1.80 -28.52
N LEU A 86 5.49 1.73 -29.78
CA LEU A 86 6.40 0.69 -30.26
C LEU A 86 7.77 0.77 -29.60
N ALA A 87 8.31 1.98 -29.42
CA ALA A 87 9.66 2.18 -28.89
C ALA A 87 9.78 2.03 -27.36
N THR A 88 8.67 2.05 -26.60
CA THR A 88 8.74 2.14 -25.13
C THR A 88 8.00 1.05 -24.36
N VAL A 89 6.82 0.60 -24.81
CA VAL A 89 5.98 -0.33 -24.02
C VAL A 89 5.64 -1.61 -24.76
N TYR A 90 5.61 -1.55 -26.10
CA TYR A 90 5.25 -2.72 -26.91
C TYR A 90 6.16 -3.92 -26.65
N GLU A 91 7.47 -3.69 -26.62
CA GLU A 91 8.44 -4.78 -26.41
C GLU A 91 8.27 -5.42 -25.02
N ASN A 92 8.11 -4.61 -23.96
CA ASN A 92 7.83 -5.12 -22.62
C ASN A 92 6.55 -6.00 -22.63
N VAL A 93 5.46 -5.55 -23.28
CA VAL A 93 4.22 -6.34 -23.37
C VAL A 93 4.42 -7.62 -24.18
N ALA A 94 5.23 -7.58 -25.25
CA ALA A 94 5.49 -8.74 -26.08
C ALA A 94 6.32 -9.79 -25.33
N GLU A 95 7.35 -9.35 -24.61
CA GLU A 95 8.24 -10.19 -23.83
C GLU A 95 7.52 -10.86 -22.65
N GLU A 96 6.68 -10.11 -21.91
CA GLU A 96 5.80 -10.66 -20.86
C GLU A 96 4.89 -11.78 -21.37
N HIS A 97 4.44 -11.67 -22.62
CA HIS A 97 3.63 -12.67 -23.32
C HIS A 97 4.47 -13.71 -24.10
N GLY A 98 5.79 -13.78 -23.86
CA GLY A 98 6.68 -14.75 -24.49
C GLY A 98 6.72 -14.63 -26.02
N HIS A 99 6.44 -13.45 -26.56
CA HIS A 99 6.22 -13.20 -28.00
C HIS A 99 5.19 -14.15 -28.65
N GLY A 100 4.20 -14.59 -27.87
CA GLY A 100 3.15 -15.52 -28.31
C GLY A 100 3.45 -17.00 -28.04
N ASP A 101 4.62 -17.34 -27.50
CA ASP A 101 4.91 -18.68 -26.98
C ASP A 101 4.54 -18.77 -25.49
N ILE A 102 3.52 -19.57 -25.19
CA ILE A 102 2.95 -19.73 -23.83
C ILE A 102 4.02 -20.18 -22.82
N GLU A 103 4.91 -21.09 -23.20
CA GLU A 103 5.95 -21.61 -22.29
C GLU A 103 7.04 -20.56 -22.01
N SER A 104 7.20 -19.60 -22.92
CA SER A 104 8.12 -18.48 -22.79
C SER A 104 7.50 -17.24 -22.13
N THR A 105 6.19 -17.25 -21.83
CA THR A 105 5.56 -16.18 -21.03
C THR A 105 6.17 -16.11 -19.64
N HIS A 106 6.09 -14.95 -18.98
CA HIS A 106 6.55 -14.85 -17.58
C HIS A 106 5.81 -15.79 -16.65
N ARG A 107 4.49 -15.96 -16.87
CA ARG A 107 3.69 -16.96 -16.17
C ARG A 107 4.20 -18.38 -16.42
N GLY A 108 4.50 -18.73 -17.67
CA GLY A 108 5.03 -20.05 -18.06
C GLY A 108 6.38 -20.35 -17.43
N THR A 109 7.31 -19.39 -17.52
CA THR A 109 8.63 -19.50 -16.89
C THR A 109 8.55 -19.55 -15.36
N PHE A 110 7.63 -18.80 -14.75
CA PHE A 110 7.37 -18.84 -13.31
C PHE A 110 6.75 -20.18 -12.86
N ALA A 111 5.81 -20.74 -13.63
CA ALA A 111 5.29 -22.09 -13.37
C ALA A 111 6.38 -23.16 -13.48
N GLY A 112 7.26 -23.05 -14.47
CA GLY A 112 8.48 -23.86 -14.58
C GLY A 112 9.36 -23.75 -13.34
N TYR A 113 9.54 -22.53 -12.84
CA TYR A 113 10.24 -22.27 -11.58
C TYR A 113 9.57 -22.95 -10.37
N LEU A 114 8.26 -22.80 -10.19
CA LEU A 114 7.53 -23.41 -9.07
C LEU A 114 7.69 -24.93 -9.06
N ARG A 115 7.60 -25.57 -10.24
CA ARG A 115 7.87 -27.01 -10.39
C ARG A 115 9.32 -27.38 -10.03
N ALA A 116 10.28 -26.58 -10.48
CA ALA A 116 11.71 -26.84 -10.22
C ALA A 116 12.09 -26.68 -8.75
N ILE A 117 11.43 -25.80 -8.00
CA ILE A 117 11.56 -25.77 -6.54
C ILE A 117 10.73 -26.85 -5.85
N GLY A 118 9.93 -27.65 -6.57
CA GLY A 118 9.18 -28.82 -6.07
C GLY A 118 7.76 -28.53 -5.60
N LEU A 119 7.13 -27.45 -6.06
CA LEU A 119 5.68 -27.22 -5.92
C LEU A 119 4.93 -28.07 -6.95
N ARG A 120 3.90 -28.80 -6.54
CA ARG A 120 3.05 -29.56 -7.48
C ARG A 120 1.98 -28.64 -8.09
N GLU A 121 1.50 -29.01 -9.28
CA GLU A 121 0.45 -28.25 -9.97
C GLU A 121 -0.83 -28.11 -9.13
N GLU A 122 -1.17 -29.13 -8.33
CA GLU A 122 -2.34 -29.04 -7.43
C GLU A 122 -2.14 -28.08 -6.26
N GLU A 123 -0.89 -27.72 -5.96
CA GLU A 123 -0.48 -26.82 -4.88
C GLU A 123 -0.26 -25.38 -5.39
N GLU A 124 -0.29 -25.16 -6.70
CA GLU A 124 -0.39 -23.81 -7.25
C GLU A 124 -1.67 -23.15 -6.71
N ALA A 125 -1.52 -21.91 -6.26
CA ALA A 125 -2.59 -21.20 -5.58
C ALA A 125 -3.77 -20.99 -6.54
N ARG A 126 -4.81 -21.83 -6.43
CA ARG A 126 -6.03 -21.69 -7.24
C ARG A 126 -6.77 -20.39 -6.96
N GLU A 127 -6.69 -19.94 -5.71
CA GLU A 127 -7.30 -18.69 -5.27
C GLU A 127 -6.21 -17.64 -5.02
N CYS A 128 -6.41 -16.44 -5.56
CA CYS A 128 -5.53 -15.32 -5.29
C CYS A 128 -5.83 -14.75 -3.89
N PRO A 129 -4.85 -14.67 -2.97
CA PRO A 129 -5.04 -13.96 -1.73
C PRO A 129 -5.43 -12.51 -1.99
N ILE A 130 -6.45 -12.00 -1.27
CA ILE A 130 -7.01 -10.66 -1.50
C ILE A 130 -5.95 -9.55 -1.50
N ARG A 131 -4.88 -9.68 -0.72
CA ARG A 131 -3.81 -8.68 -0.67
C ARG A 131 -2.98 -8.64 -1.96
N ILE A 132 -2.75 -9.79 -2.59
CA ILE A 132 -2.10 -9.87 -3.91
C ILE A 132 -3.04 -9.34 -4.98
N ALA A 133 -4.34 -9.71 -4.90
CA ALA A 133 -5.37 -9.21 -5.80
C ALA A 133 -5.45 -7.68 -5.79
N VAL A 134 -5.47 -7.09 -4.59
CA VAL A 134 -5.44 -5.64 -4.41
C VAL A 134 -4.18 -5.04 -5.04
N ALA A 135 -3.00 -5.65 -4.88
CA ALA A 135 -1.76 -5.10 -5.43
C ALA A 135 -1.77 -5.01 -6.97
N TYR A 136 -2.06 -6.09 -7.69
CA TYR A 136 -2.08 -6.05 -9.17
C TYR A 136 -3.27 -5.24 -9.70
N GLN A 137 -4.44 -5.32 -9.06
CA GLN A 137 -5.63 -4.60 -9.53
C GLN A 137 -5.47 -3.10 -9.33
N SER A 138 -4.89 -2.68 -8.20
CA SER A 138 -4.60 -1.26 -7.94
C SER A 138 -3.62 -0.68 -8.96
N LEU A 139 -2.58 -1.43 -9.33
CA LEU A 139 -1.63 -1.00 -10.35
C LEU A 139 -2.31 -0.90 -11.73
N LEU A 140 -3.12 -1.88 -12.11
CA LEU A 140 -3.90 -1.86 -13.35
C LEU A 140 -4.84 -0.65 -13.40
N ASP A 141 -5.66 -0.46 -12.36
CA ASP A 141 -6.63 0.63 -12.28
C ASP A 141 -5.91 1.99 -12.34
N PHE A 142 -4.78 2.12 -11.64
CA PHE A 142 -3.96 3.32 -11.70
C PHE A 142 -3.51 3.62 -13.14
N CYS A 143 -3.02 2.61 -13.87
CA CYS A 143 -2.61 2.75 -15.27
C CYS A 143 -3.79 3.05 -16.19
N LEU A 144 -4.98 2.51 -15.91
CA LEU A 144 -6.18 2.74 -16.71
C LEU A 144 -6.73 4.16 -16.60
N VAL A 145 -6.58 4.82 -15.44
CA VAL A 145 -7.20 6.14 -15.20
C VAL A 145 -6.23 7.32 -15.29
N ASN A 146 -4.92 7.11 -15.11
CA ASN A 146 -3.92 8.18 -15.12
C ASN A 146 -3.22 8.37 -16.48
N PRO A 147 -2.64 9.54 -16.79
CA PRO A 147 -1.82 9.75 -17.98
C PRO A 147 -0.76 8.66 -18.20
N ALA A 148 -0.41 8.38 -19.46
CA ALA A 148 0.48 7.27 -19.81
C ALA A 148 1.84 7.37 -19.13
N GLU A 149 2.39 8.57 -18.97
CA GLU A 149 3.64 8.81 -18.26
C GLU A 149 3.56 8.47 -16.76
N MET A 150 2.39 8.65 -16.12
CA MET A 150 2.22 8.24 -14.73
C MET A 150 2.11 6.72 -14.62
N GLY A 151 1.36 6.08 -15.52
CA GLY A 151 1.30 4.62 -15.58
C GLY A 151 2.68 4.01 -15.81
N ALA A 152 3.43 4.53 -16.80
CA ALA A 152 4.80 4.11 -17.11
C ALA A 152 5.76 4.32 -15.94
N ALA A 153 5.61 5.41 -15.17
CA ALA A 153 6.40 5.63 -13.97
C ALA A 153 6.09 4.61 -12.86
N ALA A 154 4.81 4.28 -12.66
CA ALA A 154 4.36 3.31 -11.66
C ALA A 154 4.77 1.87 -12.00
N THR A 155 4.74 1.46 -13.27
CA THR A 155 5.24 0.14 -13.69
C THR A 155 6.77 0.13 -13.80
N GLY A 156 7.38 1.21 -14.28
CA GLY A 156 8.83 1.30 -14.47
C GLY A 156 9.61 1.20 -13.16
N ILE A 157 9.09 1.74 -12.05
CA ILE A 157 9.73 1.54 -10.74
C ILE A 157 9.59 0.11 -10.20
N VAL A 158 8.52 -0.60 -10.59
CA VAL A 158 8.34 -2.03 -10.24
C VAL A 158 9.43 -2.83 -10.94
N GLU A 159 9.57 -2.69 -12.26
CA GLU A 159 10.64 -3.28 -13.09
C GLU A 159 12.03 -2.94 -12.53
N TYR A 160 12.28 -1.65 -12.29
CA TYR A 160 13.58 -1.17 -11.79
C TYR A 160 13.96 -1.82 -10.45
N THR A 161 13.00 -1.97 -9.54
CA THR A 161 13.25 -2.63 -8.25
C THR A 161 13.23 -4.15 -8.36
N HIS A 162 12.59 -4.72 -9.39
CA HIS A 162 12.52 -6.16 -9.62
C HIS A 162 13.89 -6.76 -9.89
N ILE A 163 14.79 -6.08 -10.61
CA ILE A 163 16.18 -6.50 -10.84
C ILE A 163 16.88 -6.92 -9.52
N LYS A 164 16.81 -6.04 -8.51
CA LYS A 164 17.41 -6.28 -7.19
C LYS A 164 16.71 -7.42 -6.45
N ILE A 165 15.39 -7.49 -6.54
CA ILE A 165 14.57 -8.52 -5.91
C ILE A 165 14.86 -9.90 -6.50
N SER A 166 14.87 -10.02 -7.83
CA SER A 166 15.17 -11.23 -8.57
C SER A 166 16.59 -11.71 -8.28
N THR A 167 17.56 -10.79 -8.20
CA THR A 167 18.92 -11.10 -7.74
C THR A 167 18.94 -11.65 -6.31
N LEU A 168 18.19 -11.05 -5.38
CA LEU A 168 18.11 -11.52 -3.99
C LEU A 168 17.46 -12.89 -3.87
N LEU A 169 16.39 -13.15 -4.65
CA LEU A 169 15.69 -14.43 -4.71
C LEU A 169 16.59 -15.51 -5.30
N ALA A 170 17.16 -15.27 -6.48
CA ALA A 170 18.07 -16.22 -7.15
C ALA A 170 19.26 -16.60 -6.26
N ARG A 171 19.91 -15.60 -5.64
CA ARG A 171 21.01 -15.85 -4.71
C ARG A 171 20.58 -16.70 -3.51
N ASN A 172 19.44 -16.40 -2.92
CA ASN A 172 18.98 -17.16 -1.75
C ASN A 172 18.63 -18.61 -2.10
N ILE A 173 17.91 -18.83 -3.21
CA ILE A 173 17.59 -20.18 -3.69
C ILE A 173 18.86 -21.00 -3.90
N HIS A 174 19.89 -20.38 -4.49
CA HIS A 174 21.20 -20.99 -4.66
C HIS A 174 21.88 -21.34 -3.33
N GLU A 175 22.05 -20.36 -2.44
CA GLU A 175 22.74 -20.52 -1.15
C GLU A 175 22.04 -21.53 -0.22
N ARG A 176 20.73 -21.72 -0.40
CA ARG A 176 19.91 -22.66 0.40
C ARG A 176 19.75 -24.04 -0.22
N PHE A 177 20.28 -24.27 -1.42
CA PHE A 177 20.11 -25.51 -2.18
C PHE A 177 18.62 -25.89 -2.35
N TRP A 178 17.78 -24.90 -2.64
CA TRP A 178 16.32 -25.06 -2.72
C TRP A 178 15.78 -25.43 -4.10
N GLY A 179 16.66 -25.57 -5.09
CA GLY A 179 16.34 -26.02 -6.43
C GLY A 179 17.61 -26.29 -7.23
N ASP A 180 17.44 -26.87 -8.41
CA ASP A 180 18.51 -27.04 -9.39
C ASP A 180 18.79 -25.73 -10.16
N LEU A 181 19.60 -25.81 -11.22
CA LEU A 181 19.87 -24.65 -12.07
C LEU A 181 18.59 -24.16 -12.76
N ASP A 182 17.68 -25.05 -13.15
CA ASP A 182 16.45 -24.69 -13.85
C ASP A 182 15.50 -23.90 -12.96
N ALA A 183 15.51 -24.16 -11.64
CA ALA A 183 14.82 -23.36 -10.62
C ALA A 183 15.30 -21.90 -10.54
N GLN A 184 16.34 -21.50 -11.26
CA GLN A 184 16.79 -20.12 -11.30
C GLN A 184 16.54 -19.44 -12.65
N ARG A 185 16.01 -20.15 -13.67
CA ARG A 185 15.86 -19.59 -15.03
C ARG A 185 15.01 -18.32 -15.03
N HIS A 186 13.87 -18.34 -14.34
CA HIS A 186 12.97 -17.19 -14.24
C HIS A 186 13.66 -15.96 -13.60
N TYR A 187 14.17 -16.09 -12.36
CA TYR A 187 14.79 -14.94 -11.68
C TYR A 187 16.14 -14.49 -12.28
N ARG A 188 16.88 -15.38 -12.97
CA ARG A 188 18.09 -14.97 -13.70
C ARG A 188 17.76 -14.15 -14.93
N LEU A 189 16.71 -14.51 -15.67
CA LEU A 189 16.22 -13.76 -16.83
C LEU A 189 15.90 -12.31 -16.43
N HIS A 190 15.12 -12.15 -15.37
CA HIS A 190 14.73 -10.85 -14.82
C HIS A 190 15.88 -10.02 -14.23
N ALA A 191 16.95 -10.65 -13.76
CA ALA A 191 18.12 -9.93 -13.28
C ALA A 191 18.87 -9.19 -14.42
N GLU A 192 18.66 -9.59 -15.68
CA GLU A 192 19.33 -9.03 -16.85
C GLU A 192 18.40 -8.14 -17.71
N ILE A 193 17.14 -8.56 -17.91
CA ILE A 193 16.23 -7.94 -18.88
C ILE A 193 15.44 -6.73 -18.32
N ASP A 194 15.08 -6.76 -17.04
CA ASP A 194 14.18 -5.73 -16.48
C ASP A 194 14.83 -4.33 -16.42
N ALA A 195 16.16 -4.24 -16.55
CA ALA A 195 16.86 -2.95 -16.66
C ALA A 195 16.44 -2.19 -17.92
N ASP A 196 16.37 -2.87 -19.06
CA ASP A 196 15.99 -2.27 -20.32
C ASP A 196 14.49 -1.90 -20.31
N HIS A 197 13.65 -2.72 -19.68
CA HIS A 197 12.22 -2.44 -19.48
C HIS A 197 11.97 -1.21 -18.62
N ALA A 198 12.68 -1.06 -17.51
CA ALA A 198 12.56 0.12 -16.66
C ALA A 198 12.99 1.38 -17.42
N VAL A 199 14.10 1.31 -18.16
CA VAL A 199 14.62 2.44 -18.94
C VAL A 199 13.64 2.83 -20.05
N SER A 200 13.07 1.87 -20.78
CA SER A 200 12.11 2.13 -21.86
C SER A 200 10.83 2.78 -21.33
N LEU A 201 10.32 2.36 -20.17
CA LEU A 201 9.18 2.98 -19.50
C LEU A 201 9.50 4.40 -19.01
N PHE A 202 10.67 4.61 -18.40
CA PHE A 202 11.08 5.95 -17.94
C PHE A 202 11.35 6.93 -19.09
N ALA A 203 11.65 6.44 -20.30
CA ALA A 203 11.73 7.29 -21.48
C ALA A 203 10.37 7.97 -21.81
N LEU A 204 9.24 7.37 -21.45
CA LEU A 204 7.93 8.05 -21.57
C LEU A 204 7.78 9.24 -20.64
N CYS A 205 8.45 9.19 -19.49
CA CYS A 205 8.40 10.18 -18.42
C CYS A 205 9.37 11.34 -18.63
N ALA A 206 10.40 11.17 -19.47
CA ALA A 206 11.53 12.09 -19.58
C ALA A 206 11.15 13.55 -19.87
N GLU A 207 10.18 13.78 -20.76
CA GLU A 207 9.72 15.14 -21.07
C GLU A 207 8.90 15.74 -19.92
N GLY A 208 8.02 14.94 -19.31
CA GLY A 208 7.24 15.36 -18.14
C GLY A 208 8.13 15.68 -16.94
N TRP A 209 9.27 15.01 -16.80
CA TRP A 209 10.22 15.24 -15.70
C TRP A 209 10.86 16.64 -15.73
N LYS A 210 10.98 17.27 -16.92
CA LYS A 210 11.52 18.64 -17.05
C LYS A 210 10.58 19.71 -16.51
N ASN A 211 9.30 19.39 -16.36
CA ASN A 211 8.29 20.30 -15.82
C ASN A 211 8.04 20.00 -14.34
N PRO A 212 8.19 20.97 -13.41
CA PRO A 212 8.06 20.69 -11.97
C PRO A 212 6.70 20.12 -11.54
N VAL A 213 5.60 20.48 -12.21
CA VAL A 213 4.26 19.97 -11.89
C VAL A 213 4.13 18.52 -12.32
N SER A 214 4.52 18.22 -13.57
CA SER A 214 4.50 16.86 -14.11
C SER A 214 5.50 15.94 -13.41
N ALA A 215 6.71 16.43 -13.11
CA ALA A 215 7.73 15.70 -12.35
C ALA A 215 7.19 15.23 -10.99
N ARG A 216 6.48 16.09 -10.26
CA ARG A 216 5.86 15.70 -8.98
C ARG A 216 4.79 14.61 -9.14
N ARG A 217 4.03 14.63 -10.23
CA ARG A 217 3.03 13.57 -10.52
C ARG A 217 3.69 12.26 -10.89
N ILE A 218 4.75 12.30 -11.69
CA ILE A 218 5.58 11.13 -12.04
C ILE A 218 6.23 10.56 -10.77
N ALA A 219 6.82 11.41 -9.93
CA ALA A 219 7.40 11.00 -8.66
C ALA A 219 6.37 10.36 -7.72
N TYR A 220 5.16 10.92 -7.64
CA TYR A 220 4.05 10.31 -6.91
C TYR A 220 3.68 8.94 -7.48
N ALA A 221 3.60 8.80 -8.81
CA ALA A 221 3.31 7.53 -9.46
C ALA A 221 4.39 6.47 -9.19
N MET A 222 5.68 6.84 -9.21
CA MET A 222 6.76 5.95 -8.80
C MET A 222 6.64 5.55 -7.33
N ALA A 223 6.38 6.52 -6.44
CA ALA A 223 6.20 6.22 -5.01
C ALA A 223 5.00 5.28 -4.77
N TYR A 224 3.93 5.44 -5.56
CA TYR A 224 2.76 4.56 -5.53
C TYR A 224 3.10 3.14 -6.02
N GLY A 225 3.77 3.01 -7.17
CA GLY A 225 4.16 1.71 -7.72
C GLY A 225 5.05 0.91 -6.78
N VAL A 226 6.12 1.53 -6.26
CA VAL A 226 7.04 0.85 -5.32
C VAL A 226 6.37 0.52 -3.98
N HIS A 227 5.38 1.30 -3.56
CA HIS A 227 4.61 1.02 -2.35
C HIS A 227 3.71 -0.22 -2.52
N LEU A 228 3.01 -0.32 -3.66
CA LEU A 228 2.25 -1.53 -3.99
C LEU A 228 3.16 -2.75 -4.06
N TRP A 229 4.36 -2.58 -4.63
CA TRP A 229 5.36 -3.63 -4.72
C TRP A 229 5.86 -4.09 -3.35
N TRP A 230 6.20 -3.15 -2.47
CA TRP A 230 6.54 -3.45 -1.09
C TRP A 230 5.40 -4.20 -0.37
N SER A 231 4.18 -3.73 -0.53
CA SER A 231 2.99 -4.34 0.10
C SER A 231 2.70 -5.76 -0.42
N LEU A 232 3.08 -6.06 -1.66
CA LEU A 232 3.01 -7.42 -2.20
C LEU A 232 3.94 -8.36 -1.44
N PHE A 233 5.18 -7.95 -1.16
CA PHE A 233 6.11 -8.77 -0.37
C PHE A 233 5.67 -8.88 1.10
N ASP A 234 4.99 -7.88 1.65
CA ASP A 234 4.28 -8.05 2.92
C ASP A 234 3.20 -9.14 2.80
N ALA A 235 2.43 -9.19 1.71
CA ALA A 235 1.41 -10.21 1.50
C ALA A 235 1.96 -11.63 1.30
N MET A 236 3.19 -11.75 0.76
CA MET A 236 3.89 -13.03 0.62
C MET A 236 4.56 -13.49 1.92
N CYS A 237 4.78 -12.59 2.88
CA CYS A 237 5.41 -12.91 4.15
C CYS A 237 4.45 -13.72 5.05
N PRO A 238 4.90 -14.80 5.71
CA PRO A 238 4.05 -15.52 6.67
C PRO A 238 3.51 -14.58 7.75
N ALA A 239 2.24 -14.77 8.13
CA ALA A 239 1.54 -13.88 9.05
C ALA A 239 2.25 -13.77 10.41
N GLU A 240 2.93 -14.84 10.83
CA GLU A 240 3.70 -14.95 12.07
C GLU A 240 4.91 -14.01 12.11
N ILE A 241 5.41 -13.57 10.96
CA ILE A 241 6.56 -12.66 10.85
C ILE A 241 6.12 -11.19 10.87
N LEU A 242 4.92 -10.89 10.35
CA LEU A 242 4.42 -9.52 10.24
C LEU A 242 3.80 -9.01 11.54
N LEU A 243 3.36 -9.91 12.41
CA LEU A 243 2.91 -9.57 13.75
C LEU A 243 4.13 -9.58 14.67
N PRO A 244 4.52 -8.43 15.27
CA PRO A 244 5.40 -8.48 16.41
C PRO A 244 4.77 -9.43 17.42
N SER A 245 5.55 -10.32 18.02
CA SER A 245 5.09 -11.32 18.98
C SER A 245 4.25 -10.67 20.08
N ALA A 246 2.93 -10.61 19.89
CA ALA A 246 1.97 -10.19 20.92
C ALA A 246 1.91 -11.21 22.08
N THR A 247 2.70 -12.28 22.00
CA THR A 247 2.85 -13.31 23.02
C THR A 247 3.74 -12.92 24.20
N ASP A 248 4.38 -11.75 24.21
CA ASP A 248 5.03 -11.23 25.45
C ASP A 248 4.03 -10.56 26.41
N GLY A 249 2.73 -10.52 26.10
CA GLY A 249 1.73 -9.91 26.99
C GLY A 249 0.38 -10.62 27.10
N ILE A 250 0.02 -11.55 26.21
CA ILE A 250 -1.28 -12.23 26.28
C ILE A 250 -1.07 -13.72 26.03
N ARG A 251 -1.00 -14.50 27.12
CA ARG A 251 -1.20 -15.95 27.05
C ARG A 251 -2.62 -16.25 26.54
N PRO A 252 -2.83 -17.30 25.71
CA PRO A 252 -4.17 -17.70 25.33
C PRO A 252 -4.88 -18.27 26.56
N LEU A 253 -6.00 -17.64 26.93
CA LEU A 253 -7.01 -18.21 27.81
C LEU A 253 -7.80 -19.28 27.02
N ILE A 254 -7.13 -20.38 26.71
CA ILE A 254 -7.78 -21.61 26.26
C ILE A 254 -7.07 -22.75 26.99
N ASP A 255 -7.43 -22.92 28.26
CA ASP A 255 -7.66 -24.24 28.84
C ASP A 255 -8.52 -24.10 30.11
N GLY A 256 -9.28 -25.15 30.37
CA GLY A 256 -10.58 -25.08 31.04
C GLY A 256 -10.58 -24.84 32.56
N GLY A 257 -11.71 -24.30 33.02
CA GLY A 257 -12.25 -24.53 34.35
C GLY A 257 -11.73 -23.63 35.47
N GLY A 258 -12.38 -22.48 35.70
CA GLY A 258 -12.25 -21.84 37.02
C GLY A 258 -12.69 -20.38 37.16
N ALA A 259 -12.88 -19.62 36.07
CA ALA A 259 -13.04 -18.17 36.16
C ALA A 259 -14.42 -17.65 35.73
N ARG A 260 -15.52 -18.26 36.21
CA ARG A 260 -16.88 -17.75 35.94
C ARG A 260 -17.37 -16.68 36.91
N GLU A 261 -16.66 -16.39 38.00
CA GLU A 261 -17.16 -15.46 39.02
C GLU A 261 -16.58 -14.04 38.97
N SER A 262 -15.55 -13.76 38.15
CA SER A 262 -14.88 -12.44 38.19
C SER A 262 -15.16 -11.51 37.00
N LEU A 263 -15.99 -11.91 36.04
CA LEU A 263 -16.32 -11.09 34.85
C LEU A 263 -17.72 -10.44 34.91
N ALA A 264 -18.53 -10.72 35.93
CA ALA A 264 -19.85 -10.12 36.11
C ALA A 264 -19.82 -8.72 36.76
N ALA A 265 -18.67 -8.26 37.27
CA ALA A 265 -18.56 -7.00 38.02
C ALA A 265 -18.08 -5.78 37.20
N ALA A 266 -17.79 -5.93 35.90
CA ALA A 266 -17.25 -4.86 35.05
C ALA A 266 -18.08 -4.58 33.77
N SER A 267 -19.37 -4.97 33.76
CA SER A 267 -20.30 -4.68 32.66
C SER A 267 -21.19 -3.46 32.92
N GLY A 268 -20.74 -2.53 33.77
CA GLY A 268 -21.42 -1.26 34.00
C GLY A 268 -21.07 -0.23 32.93
N ASP A 269 -21.99 -0.04 31.98
CA ASP A 269 -22.11 1.16 31.14
C ASP A 269 -21.03 1.36 30.05
N ARG A 270 -21.03 0.49 29.01
CA ARG A 270 -20.37 0.82 27.73
C ARG A 270 -21.28 1.71 26.89
N ARG A 271 -21.18 3.03 27.10
CA ARG A 271 -21.82 4.01 26.21
C ARG A 271 -21.04 4.09 24.88
N PRO A 272 -21.72 4.26 23.74
CA PRO A 272 -21.04 4.56 22.48
C PRO A 272 -20.20 5.83 22.65
N CYS A 273 -18.92 5.77 22.28
CA CYS A 273 -18.05 6.94 22.22
C CYS A 273 -18.53 7.84 21.07
N ASN A 274 -19.48 8.72 21.36
CA ASN A 274 -19.94 9.72 20.40
C ASN A 274 -18.87 10.80 20.29
N LEU A 275 -18.09 10.76 19.21
CA LEU A 275 -17.16 11.83 18.87
C LEU A 275 -17.95 13.11 18.59
N THR A 276 -18.00 14.00 19.58
CA THR A 276 -18.62 15.32 19.42
C THR A 276 -17.52 16.29 19.04
N VAL A 277 -17.63 16.83 17.83
CA VAL A 277 -16.71 17.83 17.31
C VAL A 277 -17.35 19.19 17.51
N ARG A 278 -16.77 20.03 18.36
CA ARG A 278 -17.21 21.42 18.48
C ARG A 278 -16.34 22.28 17.60
N MET A 279 -16.99 23.17 16.85
CA MET A 279 -16.34 24.11 15.96
C MET A 279 -16.75 25.53 16.31
N ARG A 280 -15.82 26.47 16.20
CA ARG A 280 -16.13 27.90 16.27
C ARG A 280 -15.34 28.63 15.18
N HIS A 281 -16.01 29.55 14.49
CA HIS A 281 -15.42 30.48 13.54
C HIS A 281 -15.46 31.90 14.13
N ASP A 282 -14.31 32.55 14.23
CA ASP A 282 -14.12 33.85 14.91
C ASP A 282 -14.76 33.89 16.31
N ARG A 283 -14.97 35.08 16.93
CA ARG A 283 -15.60 35.23 18.26
C ARG A 283 -17.06 34.73 18.36
N GLY A 284 -17.53 33.88 17.45
CA GLY A 284 -18.87 33.32 17.40
C GLY A 284 -19.15 32.28 18.50
N ALA A 285 -20.34 31.68 18.48
CA ALA A 285 -20.70 30.59 19.38
C ALA A 285 -20.16 29.25 18.86
N TRP A 286 -19.89 28.31 19.78
CA TRP A 286 -19.56 26.93 19.42
C TRP A 286 -20.76 26.25 18.75
N GLN A 287 -20.51 25.58 17.64
CA GLN A 287 -21.45 24.68 16.98
C GLN A 287 -20.97 23.23 17.18
N ALA A 288 -21.87 22.35 17.58
CA ALA A 288 -21.56 20.93 17.75
C ALA A 288 -21.95 20.15 16.49
N GLY A 289 -21.00 19.36 15.99
CA GLY A 289 -21.17 18.42 14.89
C GLY A 289 -20.80 17.02 15.27
N ARG A 290 -21.29 16.05 14.49
CA ARG A 290 -20.87 14.66 14.60
C ARG A 290 -19.91 14.37 13.45
N ALA A 291 -18.76 13.77 13.76
CA ALA A 291 -17.92 13.23 12.71
C ALA A 291 -18.63 12.05 12.06
N THR A 292 -18.72 12.06 10.73
CA THR A 292 -19.42 11.04 9.95
C THR A 292 -18.44 10.12 9.22
N SER A 293 -17.23 10.59 8.91
CA SER A 293 -16.16 9.76 8.36
C SER A 293 -14.78 10.41 8.52
N LEU A 294 -13.72 9.62 8.34
CA LEU A 294 -12.33 10.05 8.33
C LEU A 294 -11.71 9.78 6.96
N GLY A 295 -11.34 10.85 6.25
CA GLY A 295 -10.64 10.76 4.97
C GLY A 295 -9.11 10.90 5.12
N PRO A 296 -8.33 10.64 4.06
CA PRO A 296 -6.87 10.76 4.08
C PRO A 296 -6.35 12.18 4.38
N PHE A 297 -7.21 13.20 4.31
CA PHE A 297 -6.84 14.61 4.48
C PHE A 297 -7.63 15.36 5.57
N GLY A 298 -8.49 14.68 6.35
CA GLY A 298 -9.27 15.34 7.40
C GLY A 298 -10.51 14.58 7.86
N LEU A 299 -11.26 15.20 8.79
CA LEU A 299 -12.58 14.72 9.25
C LEU A 299 -13.68 15.27 8.35
N VAL A 300 -14.66 14.43 8.03
CA VAL A 300 -15.93 14.86 7.44
C VAL A 300 -16.94 15.03 8.57
N LEU A 301 -17.53 16.22 8.66
CA LEU A 301 -18.50 16.56 9.69
C LEU A 301 -19.89 16.67 9.09
N GLY A 302 -20.85 15.99 9.72
CA GLY A 302 -22.27 16.06 9.39
C GLY A 302 -23.05 16.90 10.40
N GLY A 303 -24.10 17.57 9.92
CA GLY A 303 -25.07 18.27 10.78
C GLY A 303 -24.64 19.67 11.26
N VAL A 304 -23.53 20.21 10.75
CA VAL A 304 -23.06 21.58 11.05
C VAL A 304 -23.11 22.41 9.78
N ARG A 305 -23.48 23.69 9.88
CA ARG A 305 -23.36 24.60 8.74
C ARG A 305 -21.88 24.83 8.44
N PRO A 306 -21.42 24.65 7.18
CA PRO A 306 -20.03 24.89 6.84
C PRO A 306 -19.67 26.35 7.13
N PRO A 307 -18.50 26.61 7.77
CA PRO A 307 -17.93 27.96 7.83
C PRO A 307 -17.63 28.48 6.41
N PRO A 308 -17.38 29.79 6.25
CA PRO A 308 -16.76 30.30 5.01
C PRO A 308 -15.50 29.51 4.65
N LEU A 309 -15.21 29.38 3.34
CA LEU A 309 -13.92 28.82 2.91
C LEU A 309 -12.76 29.65 3.50
N ASP A 310 -11.67 28.99 3.88
CA ASP A 310 -10.49 29.59 4.53
C ASP A 310 -10.71 30.18 5.92
N ALA A 311 -11.88 29.97 6.51
CA ALA A 311 -12.18 30.18 7.91
C ALA A 311 -11.13 29.56 8.84
N ALA A 312 -10.57 30.36 9.75
CA ALA A 312 -9.84 29.83 10.91
C ALA A 312 -10.86 29.23 11.88
N ILE A 313 -10.71 27.93 12.16
CA ILE A 313 -11.61 27.20 13.04
C ILE A 313 -10.84 26.61 14.21
N GLU A 314 -11.45 26.69 15.39
CA GLU A 314 -11.03 25.91 16.55
C GLU A 314 -11.87 24.64 16.59
N VAL A 315 -11.19 23.49 16.62
CA VAL A 315 -11.84 22.18 16.74
C VAL A 315 -11.56 21.64 18.13
N SER A 316 -12.61 21.33 18.90
CA SER A 316 -12.51 20.57 20.15
C SER A 316 -13.14 19.19 19.97
N ILE A 317 -12.43 18.17 20.44
CA ILE A 317 -12.85 16.78 20.38
C ILE A 317 -13.14 16.30 21.80
N ASP A 318 -14.42 16.20 22.15
CA ASP A 318 -14.83 15.75 23.49
C ASP A 318 -14.71 14.21 23.60
N GLY A 319 -14.27 13.71 24.75
CA GLY A 319 -14.25 12.27 25.08
C GLY A 319 -12.98 11.50 24.71
N LEU A 320 -12.02 12.12 24.04
CA LEU A 320 -10.69 11.54 23.75
C LEU A 320 -9.56 12.10 24.62
N PHE A 321 -9.78 13.27 25.21
CA PHE A 321 -8.81 13.98 26.05
C PHE A 321 -9.41 14.26 27.42
N SER A 322 -8.55 14.34 28.44
CA SER A 322 -8.95 14.75 29.80
C SER A 322 -9.41 16.21 29.87
N ALA A 323 -9.05 17.03 28.87
CA ALA A 323 -9.56 18.38 28.66
C ALA A 323 -9.70 18.70 27.15
N PRO A 324 -10.66 19.53 26.75
CA PRO A 324 -10.79 20.06 25.38
C PRO A 324 -9.47 20.58 24.83
N LEU A 325 -8.97 20.02 23.73
CA LEU A 325 -7.79 20.52 23.03
C LEU A 325 -8.23 21.36 21.82
N PRO A 326 -8.08 22.69 21.82
CA PRO A 326 -8.38 23.51 20.65
C PRO A 326 -7.29 23.29 19.60
N ILE A 327 -7.68 22.71 18.46
CA ILE A 327 -6.78 22.55 17.32
C ILE A 327 -7.16 23.56 16.23
N PRO A 328 -6.24 24.41 15.77
CA PRO A 328 -6.50 25.29 14.65
C PRO A 328 -6.66 24.47 13.36
N GLY A 329 -7.66 24.79 12.55
CA GLY A 329 -7.91 24.16 11.27
C GLY A 329 -8.31 25.15 10.19
N ARG A 330 -8.32 24.67 8.94
CA ARG A 330 -8.84 25.40 7.77
C ARG A 330 -9.85 24.54 7.01
N VAL A 331 -10.92 25.17 6.53
CA VAL A 331 -11.93 24.50 5.70
C VAL A 331 -11.49 24.55 4.24
N ARG A 332 -11.29 23.38 3.61
CA ARG A 332 -10.70 23.26 2.26
C ARG A 332 -11.72 23.10 1.12
N SER A 333 -12.90 22.52 1.37
CA SER A 333 -13.96 22.34 0.36
C SER A 333 -15.23 21.77 0.99
N PRO A 334 -16.44 22.10 0.48
CA PRO A 334 -17.62 21.25 0.67
C PRO A 334 -17.36 19.86 0.07
N ALA A 335 -17.71 18.82 0.81
CA ALA A 335 -17.59 17.42 0.41
C ALA A 335 -18.83 17.02 -0.40
N GLY A 336 -18.81 17.32 -1.71
CA GLY A 336 -19.81 16.82 -2.67
C GLY A 336 -21.29 17.04 -2.32
N GLU A 337 -22.18 16.32 -3.01
CA GLU A 337 -23.65 16.45 -2.89
C GLU A 337 -24.22 16.04 -1.51
N GLN A 338 -23.41 15.45 -0.62
CA GLN A 338 -23.87 14.94 0.68
C GLN A 338 -23.76 15.94 1.84
N GLY A 339 -23.44 17.21 1.58
CA GLY A 339 -23.56 18.29 2.58
C GLY A 339 -22.53 18.27 3.72
N GLY A 340 -21.41 17.55 3.56
CA GLY A 340 -20.27 17.59 4.48
C GLY A 340 -19.23 18.65 4.08
N PHE A 341 -18.21 18.86 4.90
CA PHE A 341 -17.01 19.62 4.53
C PHE A 341 -15.78 19.02 5.19
N CYS A 342 -14.61 19.22 4.56
CA CYS A 342 -13.33 18.73 5.07
C CYS A 342 -12.62 19.81 5.89
N VAL A 343 -12.25 19.44 7.12
CA VAL A 343 -11.38 20.25 7.98
C VAL A 343 -9.96 19.71 7.90
N GLU A 344 -9.04 20.53 7.41
CA GLU A 344 -7.61 20.25 7.50
C GLU A 344 -7.06 20.86 8.80
N PHE A 345 -6.40 20.03 9.60
CA PHE A 345 -5.77 20.48 10.84
C PHE A 345 -4.41 21.12 10.56
N VAL A 346 -4.17 22.29 11.16
CA VAL A 346 -2.85 22.92 11.18
C VAL A 346 -2.17 22.48 12.47
N LEU A 347 -1.19 21.57 12.35
CA LEU A 347 -0.46 21.02 13.48
C LEU A 347 0.95 21.62 13.49
N ASP A 348 1.20 22.50 14.46
CA ASP A 348 2.41 23.33 14.52
C ASP A 348 3.55 22.67 15.32
N SER A 349 3.31 21.51 15.91
CA SER A 349 4.31 20.76 16.68
C SER A 349 4.18 19.25 16.52
N ASP A 350 5.30 18.54 16.68
CA ASP A 350 5.33 17.08 16.63
C ASP A 350 4.52 16.43 17.77
N ALA A 351 4.42 17.13 18.90
CA ALA A 351 3.54 16.73 20.01
C ALA A 351 2.06 16.69 19.58
N GLN A 352 1.57 17.76 18.93
CA GLN A 352 0.21 17.82 18.39
C GLN A 352 -0.02 16.76 17.29
N ARG A 353 0.97 16.54 16.42
CA ARG A 353 0.91 15.47 15.40
C ARG A 353 0.83 14.07 16.02
N ALA A 354 1.54 13.82 17.12
CA ALA A 354 1.51 12.54 17.82
C ALA A 354 0.17 12.34 18.54
N GLU A 355 -0.37 13.40 19.14
CA GLU A 355 -1.62 13.39 19.90
C GLU A 355 -2.84 13.14 19.00
N VAL A 356 -2.98 13.89 17.90
CA VAL A 356 -4.04 13.67 16.89
C VAL A 356 -3.97 12.27 16.30
N ARG A 357 -2.76 11.77 16.02
CA ARG A 357 -2.53 10.42 15.49
C ARG A 357 -2.97 9.34 16.47
N ASN A 358 -2.66 9.49 17.76
CA ASN A 358 -3.06 8.54 18.79
C ASN A 358 -4.59 8.53 18.99
N ALA A 359 -5.24 9.70 18.93
CA ALA A 359 -6.69 9.82 19.00
C ALA A 359 -7.39 9.12 17.83
N VAL A 360 -6.90 9.31 16.60
CA VAL A 360 -7.38 8.61 15.40
C VAL A 360 -7.20 7.09 15.51
N ARG A 361 -6.06 6.63 16.03
CA ARG A 361 -5.81 5.19 16.27
C ARG A 361 -6.81 4.60 17.26
N ALA A 362 -7.12 5.31 18.35
CA ALA A 362 -8.07 4.84 19.36
C ALA A 362 -9.49 4.68 18.77
N LEU A 363 -9.91 5.61 17.91
CA LEU A 363 -11.20 5.55 17.21
C LEU A 363 -11.31 4.35 16.24
N LEU A 364 -10.26 4.08 15.46
CA LEU A 364 -10.26 2.96 14.51
C LEU A 364 -10.24 1.59 15.19
N VAL A 365 -9.78 1.52 16.44
CA VAL A 365 -9.80 0.28 17.24
C VAL A 365 -11.19 0.05 17.83
N SER A 366 -11.92 1.08 18.26
CA SER A 366 -13.25 0.93 18.88
C SER A 366 -14.34 0.50 17.89
N GLU A 367 -14.26 0.93 16.61
CA GLU A 367 -15.18 0.50 15.56
C GLU A 367 -15.05 -1.00 15.24
N ARG A 368 -13.84 -1.57 15.30
CA ARG A 368 -13.63 -3.00 15.05
C ARG A 368 -14.28 -3.88 16.11
N THR A 369 -14.30 -3.43 17.37
CA THR A 369 -14.92 -4.17 18.47
C THR A 369 -16.45 -4.18 18.41
N MET A 370 -17.08 -3.29 17.64
CA MET A 370 -18.54 -3.17 17.52
C MET A 370 -19.13 -4.10 16.44
N THR A 371 -18.31 -4.67 15.54
CA THR A 371 -18.76 -5.50 14.41
C THR A 371 -19.07 -6.97 14.75
N HIS A 372 -19.14 -7.33 16.04
CA HIS A 372 -19.56 -8.67 16.51
C HIS A 372 -20.77 -8.64 17.46
N GLY A 373 -21.67 -7.67 17.27
CA GLY A 373 -23.02 -7.68 17.84
C GLY A 373 -24.05 -8.06 16.78
N SER A 374 -24.74 -9.17 16.96
CA SER A 374 -25.87 -9.61 16.14
C SER A 374 -27.03 -8.61 16.20
N GLY A 375 -27.53 -8.18 15.05
CA GLY A 375 -28.81 -7.47 14.92
C GLY A 375 -28.85 -6.58 13.68
N ASP A 376 -29.83 -6.82 12.82
CA ASP A 376 -30.18 -6.04 11.63
C ASP A 376 -30.13 -4.53 11.88
N ASP A 377 -29.32 -3.84 11.07
CA ASP A 377 -29.68 -2.59 10.39
C ASP A 377 -28.57 -2.26 9.39
N SER A 378 -28.91 -2.31 8.11
CA SER A 378 -28.02 -2.06 6.98
C SER A 378 -27.54 -0.61 6.96
N LEU A 379 -26.23 -0.40 7.16
CA LEU A 379 -25.55 0.86 6.85
C LEU A 379 -24.80 0.70 5.51
N HIS A 380 -25.27 1.39 4.47
CA HIS A 380 -24.51 1.53 3.23
C HIS A 380 -23.36 2.52 3.45
N VAL A 381 -22.13 2.07 3.20
CA VAL A 381 -20.94 2.92 3.14
C VAL A 381 -20.55 3.05 1.67
N VAL A 382 -20.47 4.29 1.18
CA VAL A 382 -19.77 4.65 -0.06
C VAL A 382 -18.31 4.88 0.26
#